data_AF-A0A3M1P4V9-F1
#
_entry.id   AF-A0A3M1P4V9-F1
#
_cell.length_a   1.000
_cell.length_b   1.000
_cell.length_c   1.000
_cell.angle_alpha   90.00
_cell.angle_beta   90.00
_cell.angle_gamma   90.00
#
_symmetry.space_group_name_H-M   'P 1'
#
loop_
_entity.id
_entity.type
_entity.pdbx_description
1 polymer ?
#
loop_
_entity_poly.entity_id
_entity_poly.type
_entity_poly.pdbx_seq_one_letter_code
_entity_poly.pdbx_strand_id
1 'polypeptide(L)'
;MPDPSLEERRRRVATFDFRHLHPHLRMGTASDRYAGWIGQIYPESYRTRIRSRKKRLGKETFEERVLPVDSVHHYFQHFDVLELDFTFYRPLREADGTPTNNLFALEQYAEHAPAEARFLLKAPQAFFTPVLRRSRDGRPHY
;
A
#
# COMPACT_ATOMS: atom_id res chain seq x y z
N MET A 1 9.16 -2.50 28.95
CA MET A 1 9.32 -1.03 28.94
C MET A 1 7.98 -0.43 29.35
N PRO A 2 7.94 0.59 30.22
CA PRO A 2 6.71 1.31 30.52
C PRO A 2 6.19 2.01 29.26
N ASP A 3 4.88 2.20 29.20
CA ASP A 3 4.21 2.88 28.09
C ASP A 3 4.69 4.35 27.96
N PRO A 4 4.94 4.86 26.74
CA PRO A 4 5.34 6.25 26.56
C PRO A 4 4.23 7.19 27.03
N SER A 5 4.61 8.34 27.61
CA SER A 5 3.64 9.36 28.03
C SER A 5 2.83 9.91 26.85
N LEU A 6 1.68 10.53 27.10
CA LEU A 6 0.88 11.15 26.05
C LEU A 6 1.65 12.25 25.31
N GLU A 7 2.46 13.02 26.03
CA GLU A 7 3.31 14.07 25.46
C GLU A 7 4.37 13.49 24.51
N GLU A 8 5.02 12.39 24.90
CA GLU A 8 5.97 11.67 24.05
C GLU A 8 5.30 11.18 22.76
N ARG A 9 4.13 10.55 22.88
CA ARG A 9 3.36 10.08 21.72
C ARG A 9 3.02 11.24 20.78
N ARG A 10 2.61 12.40 21.32
CA ARG A 10 2.32 13.61 20.53
C ARG A 10 3.55 14.13 19.79
N ARG A 11 4.71 14.18 20.45
CA ARG A 11 5.96 14.62 19.83
C ARG A 11 6.37 13.73 18.66
N ARG A 12 6.26 12.40 18.83
CA ARG A 12 6.57 11.43 17.76
C ARG A 12 5.62 11.56 16.57
N VAL A 13 4.32 11.71 16.83
CA VAL A 13 3.32 11.96 15.78
C VAL A 13 3.61 13.26 15.01
N ALA A 14 4.05 14.32 15.69
CA ALA A 14 4.40 15.59 15.06
C ALA A 14 5.58 15.48 14.08
N THR A 15 6.43 14.46 14.23
CA THR A 15 7.53 14.13 13.31
C THR A 15 7.21 12.92 12.42
N PHE A 16 5.93 12.56 12.29
CA PHE A 16 5.44 11.42 11.51
C PHE A 16 6.02 10.06 11.93
N ASP A 17 6.45 9.90 13.18
CA ASP A 17 6.87 8.60 13.72
C ASP A 17 5.68 7.92 14.39
N PHE A 18 4.98 7.09 13.61
CA PHE A 18 3.80 6.33 14.04
C PHE A 18 4.13 4.92 14.52
N ARG A 19 5.41 4.57 14.58
CA ARG A 19 5.85 3.25 15.03
C ARG A 19 5.61 3.11 16.52
N HIS A 20 5.15 1.96 16.97
CA HIS A 20 5.15 1.59 18.39
C HIS A 20 4.49 2.63 19.31
N LEU A 21 3.45 3.34 18.83
CA LEU A 21 2.74 4.35 19.61
C LEU A 21 2.01 3.73 20.82
N HIS A 22 1.65 2.44 20.72
CA HIS A 22 1.02 1.67 21.78
C HIS A 22 1.34 0.17 21.58
N PRO A 23 1.52 -0.64 22.65
CA PRO A 23 1.95 -2.05 22.52
C PRO A 23 1.01 -2.93 21.70
N HIS A 24 -0.29 -2.62 21.72
CA HIS A 24 -1.34 -3.39 21.04
C HIS A 24 -1.82 -2.75 19.73
N LEU A 25 -1.16 -1.70 19.25
CA LEU A 25 -1.53 -1.00 18.03
C LEU A 25 -0.37 -0.97 17.04
N ARG A 26 -0.67 -1.24 15.77
CA ARG A 26 0.24 -1.01 14.64
C ARG A 26 -0.45 -0.04 13.71
N MET A 27 0.22 1.06 13.39
CA MET A 27 -0.28 2.06 12.46
C MET A 27 0.37 1.85 11.10
N GLY A 28 -0.45 1.96 10.06
CA GLY A 28 -0.09 1.73 8.68
C GLY A 28 -1.12 2.32 7.75
N THR A 29 -0.87 2.20 6.45
CA THR A 29 -1.73 2.74 5.39
C THR A 29 -2.03 1.67 4.35
N ALA A 30 -3.10 1.87 3.59
CA ALA A 30 -3.38 1.10 2.38
C ALA A 30 -2.68 1.78 1.21
N SER A 31 -1.56 1.21 0.76
CA SER A 31 -0.55 1.80 -0.14
C SER A 31 0.45 2.72 0.57
N ASP A 32 1.67 2.81 0.00
CA ASP A 32 2.82 3.55 0.52
C ASP A 32 3.31 4.64 -0.45
N ARG A 33 3.35 4.37 -1.75
CA ARG A 33 4.18 5.14 -2.71
C ARG A 33 3.61 6.49 -3.17
N TYR A 34 2.82 7.18 -2.35
CA TYR A 34 2.21 8.44 -2.75
C TYR A 34 3.23 9.60 -2.75
N ALA A 35 3.50 10.17 -3.93
CA ALA A 35 4.49 11.24 -4.07
C ALA A 35 4.13 12.54 -3.32
N GLY A 36 2.86 12.72 -2.94
CA GLY A 36 2.43 13.88 -2.15
C GLY A 36 2.98 13.91 -0.72
N TRP A 37 3.59 12.82 -0.25
CA TRP A 37 4.21 12.73 1.08
C TRP A 37 5.72 13.02 1.09
N ILE A 38 6.29 13.44 -0.05
CA ILE A 38 7.64 13.98 -0.08
C ILE A 38 7.73 15.23 0.81
N GLY A 39 8.76 15.28 1.65
CA GLY A 39 8.95 16.30 2.68
C GLY A 39 8.22 16.01 3.99
N GLN A 40 7.47 14.90 4.06
CA GLN A 40 6.84 14.41 5.30
C GLN A 40 7.49 13.10 5.73
N ILE A 41 7.21 12.01 5.02
CA ILE A 41 7.78 10.68 5.31
C ILE A 41 8.77 10.21 4.25
N TYR A 42 8.84 10.91 3.12
CA TYR A 42 9.78 10.62 2.05
C TYR A 42 10.76 11.78 1.87
N PRO A 43 12.06 11.50 1.70
CA PRO A 43 13.05 12.53 1.45
C PRO A 43 12.83 13.23 0.10
N GLU A 44 13.29 14.47 0.03
CA GLU A 44 13.18 15.34 -1.15
C GLU A 44 13.84 14.75 -2.41
N SER A 45 14.84 13.87 -2.23
CA SER A 45 15.55 13.18 -3.32
C SER A 45 14.64 12.34 -4.21
N TYR A 46 13.45 11.95 -3.76
CA TYR A 46 12.50 11.21 -4.59
C TYR A 46 11.81 12.06 -5.66
N ARG A 47 11.86 13.39 -5.61
CA ARG A 47 11.17 14.25 -6.60
C ARG A 47 11.60 13.98 -8.04
N THR A 48 12.89 13.66 -8.25
CA THR A 48 13.44 13.35 -9.56
C THR A 48 13.13 11.92 -10.02
N ARG A 49 12.56 11.09 -9.15
CA ARG A 49 12.28 9.67 -9.37
C ARG A 49 10.79 9.35 -9.45
N ILE A 50 9.92 10.36 -9.40
CA ILE A 50 8.48 10.20 -9.50
C ILE A 50 8.12 9.63 -10.87
N ARG A 51 7.27 8.60 -10.87
CA ARG A 51 6.62 8.11 -12.08
C ARG A 51 5.19 8.63 -12.12
N SER A 52 4.84 9.29 -13.23
CA SER A 52 3.49 9.76 -13.48
C SER A 52 2.77 8.83 -14.45
N ARG A 53 1.51 8.53 -14.16
CA ARG A 53 0.61 7.83 -15.08
C ARG A 53 -0.72 8.56 -15.12
N LYS A 54 -1.21 8.86 -16.33
CA LYS A 54 -2.58 9.33 -16.50
C LYS A 54 -3.55 8.16 -16.37
N LYS A 55 -4.55 8.30 -15.50
CA LYS A 55 -5.61 7.34 -15.27
C LYS A 55 -6.95 8.03 -15.55
N ARG A 56 -7.74 7.46 -16.45
CA ARG A 56 -9.09 7.96 -16.70
C ARG A 56 -10.06 7.32 -15.71
N LEU A 57 -10.81 8.13 -14.99
CA LEU A 57 -11.87 7.69 -14.09
C LEU A 57 -13.17 8.38 -14.53
N GLY A 58 -14.06 7.61 -15.16
CA GLY A 58 -15.24 8.16 -15.82
C GLY A 58 -14.86 9.12 -16.96
N LYS A 59 -15.33 10.36 -16.89
CA LYS A 59 -15.03 11.43 -17.86
C LYS A 59 -13.78 12.24 -17.51
N GLU A 60 -13.23 12.04 -16.33
CA GLU A 60 -12.10 12.82 -15.82
C GLU A 60 -10.79 12.04 -15.99
N THR A 61 -9.70 12.79 -16.19
CA THR A 61 -8.35 12.22 -16.27
C THR A 61 -7.55 12.72 -15.08
N PHE A 62 -7.10 11.79 -14.25
CA PHE A 62 -6.28 12.06 -13.09
C PHE A 62 -4.84 11.68 -13.38
N GLU A 63 -3.89 12.43 -12.83
CA GLU A 63 -2.48 12.07 -12.84
C GLU A 63 -2.10 11.39 -11.54
N GLU A 64 -1.83 10.09 -11.62
CA GLU A 64 -1.29 9.31 -10.52
C GLU A 64 0.23 9.49 -10.49
N ARG A 65 0.75 10.01 -9.37
CA ARG A 65 2.18 10.24 -9.15
C ARG A 65 2.68 9.31 -8.05
N VAL A 66 3.52 8.34 -8.43
CA VAL A 66 4.01 7.30 -7.53
C VAL A 66 5.52 7.31 -7.40
N LEU A 67 5.98 6.94 -6.22
CA LEU A 67 7.39 6.66 -5.95
C LEU A 67 7.79 5.27 -6.45
N PRO A 68 9.09 5.03 -6.69
CA PRO A 68 9.63 3.68 -6.89
C PRO A 68 9.41 2.78 -5.67
N VAL A 69 9.41 1.45 -5.86
CA VAL A 69 9.16 0.48 -4.77
C VAL A 69 10.18 0.61 -3.64
N ASP A 70 11.42 0.99 -3.94
CA ASP A 70 12.46 1.17 -2.92
C ASP A 70 12.16 2.27 -1.89
N SER A 71 11.15 3.13 -2.11
CA SER A 71 10.67 4.05 -1.08
C SER A 71 10.06 3.33 0.13
N VAL A 72 9.70 2.05 0.01
CA VAL A 72 9.16 1.25 1.12
C VAL A 72 10.12 1.20 2.30
N HIS A 73 11.44 1.28 2.07
CA HIS A 73 12.41 1.38 3.15
C HIS A 73 12.16 2.61 4.04
N HIS A 74 11.95 3.79 3.42
CA HIS A 74 11.62 5.01 4.16
C HIS A 74 10.23 4.94 4.78
N TYR A 75 9.25 4.32 4.10
CA TYR A 75 7.92 4.13 4.68
C TYR A 75 7.97 3.45 6.07
N PHE A 76 8.76 2.37 6.20
CA PHE A 76 8.92 1.65 7.48
C PHE A 76 9.77 2.39 8.53
N GLN A 77 10.37 3.53 8.20
CA GLN A 77 10.93 4.44 9.22
C GLN A 77 9.83 5.22 9.95
N HIS A 78 8.61 5.24 9.42
CA HIS A 78 7.48 6.02 9.92
C HIS A 78 6.30 5.15 10.37
N PHE A 79 6.07 3.99 9.76
CA PHE A 79 4.93 3.11 10.02
C PHE A 79 5.36 1.69 10.40
N ASP A 80 4.49 1.00 11.14
CA ASP A 80 4.74 -0.36 11.65
C ASP A 80 4.26 -1.46 10.70
N VAL A 81 3.35 -1.14 9.78
CA VAL A 81 2.69 -2.10 8.89
C VAL A 81 2.25 -1.42 7.59
N LEU A 82 2.24 -2.15 6.48
CA LEU A 82 1.78 -1.68 5.18
C LEU A 82 0.74 -2.64 4.59
N GLU A 83 -0.41 -2.12 4.15
CA GLU A 83 -1.37 -2.90 3.36
C GLU A 83 -1.12 -2.73 1.85
N LEU A 84 -1.04 -3.84 1.13
CA LEU A 84 -0.91 -3.90 -0.32
C LEU A 84 -2.18 -4.48 -0.94
N ASP A 85 -2.78 -3.75 -1.87
CA ASP A 85 -4.09 -4.12 -2.45
C ASP A 85 -4.03 -4.51 -3.93
N PHE A 86 -2.90 -4.38 -4.60
CA PHE A 86 -2.83 -4.65 -6.05
C PHE A 86 -3.13 -6.11 -6.41
N THR A 87 -2.91 -7.05 -5.48
CA THR A 87 -3.28 -8.46 -5.61
C THR A 87 -4.78 -8.68 -5.57
N PHE A 88 -5.57 -7.77 -4.99
CA PHE A 88 -7.03 -7.81 -5.05
C PHE A 88 -7.54 -7.86 -6.49
N TYR A 89 -6.91 -7.10 -7.39
CA TYR A 89 -7.37 -6.97 -8.77
C TYR A 89 -6.84 -8.05 -9.71
N ARG A 90 -5.69 -8.66 -9.41
CA ARG A 90 -5.06 -9.70 -10.24
C ARG A 90 -4.25 -10.68 -9.38
N PRO A 91 -4.38 -12.01 -9.57
CA PRO A 91 -3.55 -12.99 -8.88
C PRO A 91 -2.04 -12.87 -9.21
N LEU A 92 -1.20 -13.60 -8.46
CA LEU A 92 0.26 -13.63 -8.67
C LEU A 92 0.68 -14.42 -9.91
N ARG A 93 -0.14 -15.39 -10.32
CA ARG A 93 0.04 -16.20 -11.51
C ARG A 93 -1.26 -16.27 -12.30
N GLU A 94 -1.14 -16.36 -13.61
CA GLU A 94 -2.25 -16.70 -14.49
C GLU A 94 -2.66 -18.17 -14.31
N ALA A 95 -3.77 -18.57 -14.94
CA ALA A 95 -4.29 -19.94 -14.85
C ALA A 95 -3.31 -21.01 -15.39
N ASP A 96 -2.45 -20.63 -16.34
CA ASP A 96 -1.41 -21.50 -16.90
C ASP A 96 -0.11 -21.53 -16.06
N GLY A 97 -0.09 -20.84 -14.91
CA GLY A 97 1.06 -20.75 -14.03
C GLY A 97 2.04 -19.61 -14.35
N THR A 98 1.84 -18.87 -15.44
CA THR A 98 2.69 -17.74 -15.83
C THR A 98 2.68 -16.64 -14.75
N PRO A 99 3.84 -16.13 -14.30
CA PRO A 99 3.91 -15.01 -13.37
C PRO A 99 3.23 -13.75 -13.90
N THR A 100 2.52 -13.03 -13.03
CA THR A 100 2.02 -11.69 -13.34
C THR A 100 2.97 -10.62 -12.82
N ASN A 101 2.79 -9.37 -13.27
CA ASN A 101 3.53 -8.22 -12.73
C ASN A 101 3.36 -8.05 -11.21
N ASN A 102 2.31 -8.63 -10.61
CA ASN A 102 2.10 -8.57 -9.17
C ASN A 102 3.12 -9.43 -8.41
N LEU A 103 3.56 -10.58 -8.98
CA LEU A 103 4.63 -11.38 -8.38
C LEU A 103 5.93 -10.59 -8.37
N PHE A 104 6.31 -10.03 -9.52
CA PHE A 104 7.50 -9.19 -9.63
C PHE A 104 7.44 -7.98 -8.68
N ALA A 105 6.28 -7.33 -8.54
CA ALA A 105 6.11 -6.24 -7.59
C ALA A 105 6.37 -6.68 -6.14
N LEU A 106 5.85 -7.85 -5.73
CA LEU A 106 6.12 -8.40 -4.39
C LEU A 106 7.59 -8.75 -4.18
N GLU A 107 8.28 -9.27 -5.20
CA GLU A 107 9.72 -9.52 -5.14
C GLU A 107 10.50 -8.21 -4.90
N GLN A 108 10.11 -7.11 -5.57
CA GLN A 108 10.71 -5.80 -5.34
C GLN A 108 10.43 -5.28 -3.92
N TYR A 109 9.23 -5.51 -3.37
CA TYR A 109 8.95 -5.18 -1.97
C TYR A 109 9.79 -6.02 -1.01
N ALA A 110 9.95 -7.32 -1.27
CA ALA A 110 10.78 -8.21 -0.45
C ALA A 110 12.27 -7.81 -0.48
N GLU A 111 12.77 -7.36 -1.62
CA GLU A 111 14.16 -6.91 -1.79
C GLU A 111 14.45 -5.61 -1.04
N HIS A 112 13.50 -4.66 -1.02
CA HIS A 112 13.75 -3.32 -0.49
C HIS A 112 13.21 -3.07 0.92
N ALA A 113 12.30 -3.90 1.40
CA ALA A 113 11.74 -3.73 2.74
C ALA A 113 12.75 -4.13 3.83
N PRO A 114 12.74 -3.46 4.99
CA PRO A 114 13.46 -3.93 6.17
C PRO A 114 13.03 -5.35 6.56
N ALA A 115 13.93 -6.11 7.18
CA ALA A 115 13.68 -7.52 7.54
C ALA A 115 12.50 -7.68 8.52
N GLU A 116 12.24 -6.67 9.36
CA GLU A 116 11.17 -6.62 10.33
C GLU A 116 9.83 -6.09 9.77
N ALA A 117 9.79 -5.70 8.50
CA ALA A 117 8.62 -5.14 7.84
C ALA A 117 7.44 -6.10 7.90
N ARG A 118 6.24 -5.53 8.09
CA ARG A 118 4.99 -6.29 8.15
C ARG A 118 4.05 -5.81 7.05
N PHE A 119 3.53 -6.78 6.32
CA PHE A 119 2.61 -6.53 5.21
C PHE A 119 1.26 -7.19 5.46
N LEU A 120 0.19 -6.48 5.13
CA LEU A 120 -1.16 -7.04 4.96
C LEU A 120 -1.43 -7.11 3.46
N LEU A 121 -1.44 -8.31 2.89
CA LEU A 121 -1.66 -8.49 1.46
C LEU A 121 -3.13 -8.84 1.20
N LYS A 122 -3.86 -8.02 0.42
CA LYS A 122 -5.23 -8.37 0.05
C LYS A 122 -5.26 -9.62 -0.82
N ALA A 123 -6.09 -10.59 -0.46
CA ALA A 123 -6.34 -11.73 -1.32
C ALA A 123 -6.92 -11.26 -2.68
N PRO A 124 -6.71 -12.01 -3.78
CA PRO A 124 -7.34 -11.70 -5.06
C PRO A 124 -8.84 -11.92 -5.06
N GLN A 125 -9.60 -10.93 -5.55
CA GLN A 125 -11.07 -10.93 -5.53
C GLN A 125 -11.66 -12.14 -6.26
N ALA A 126 -10.98 -12.63 -7.30
CA ALA A 126 -11.37 -13.80 -8.08
C ALA A 126 -11.66 -15.06 -7.24
N PHE A 127 -11.13 -15.14 -6.02
CA PHE A 127 -11.30 -16.30 -5.14
C PHE A 127 -12.40 -16.15 -4.08
N PHE A 128 -12.88 -14.94 -3.78
CA PHE A 128 -13.81 -14.72 -2.67
C PHE A 128 -14.92 -13.71 -2.93
N THR A 129 -14.88 -12.92 -4.00
CA THR A 129 -16.00 -12.02 -4.31
C THR A 129 -17.07 -12.78 -5.09
N PRO A 130 -18.32 -12.87 -4.56
CA PRO A 130 -19.42 -13.42 -5.32
C PRO A 130 -19.65 -12.58 -6.57
N VAL A 131 -19.67 -13.21 -7.74
CA VAL A 131 -20.13 -12.55 -8.95
C VAL A 131 -21.65 -12.49 -8.86
N LEU A 132 -22.22 -11.34 -8.51
CA LEU A 132 -23.65 -11.09 -8.67
C LEU A 132 -23.96 -11.22 -10.17
N ARG A 133 -24.57 -12.35 -10.56
CA ARG A 133 -25.08 -12.55 -11.92
C ARG A 133 -26.24 -11.57 -12.10
N ARG A 134 -25.98 -10.47 -12.80
CA ARG A 134 -27.05 -9.61 -13.31
C ARG A 134 -27.66 -10.33 -14.50
N SER A 135 -28.86 -10.89 -14.35
CA SER A 135 -29.71 -11.16 -15.50
C SER A 135 -30.05 -9.85 -16.22
N ARG A 136 -30.49 -9.97 -17.46
CA ARG A 136 -30.75 -8.85 -18.38
C ARG A 136 -31.82 -7.86 -17.87
N ASP A 137 -32.54 -8.21 -16.81
CA ASP A 137 -33.53 -7.41 -16.08
C ASP A 137 -32.96 -6.63 -14.88
N GLY A 138 -31.65 -6.71 -14.63
CA GLY A 138 -30.95 -5.95 -13.59
C GLY A 138 -31.23 -6.42 -12.16
N ARG A 139 -31.93 -7.54 -11.95
CA ARG A 139 -32.26 -8.06 -10.62
C ARG A 139 -31.15 -8.97 -10.09
N PRO A 140 -30.71 -8.80 -8.83
CA PRO A 140 -29.82 -9.76 -8.19
C PRO A 140 -30.62 -11.05 -7.89
N HIS A 141 -30.13 -12.18 -8.40
CA HIS A 141 -30.61 -13.50 -8.01
C HIS A 141 -29.64 -14.08 -6.96
N TYR A 142 -30.18 -14.46 -5.80
CA TYR A 142 -29.46 -15.17 -4.74
C TYR A 142 -29.56 -16.67 -4.93
#